data_AF-A0A0P8A2F6-F1
#
_entry.id   AF-A0A0P8A2F6-F1
#
_cell.length_a   1.000
_cell.length_b   1.000
_cell.length_c   1.000
_cell.angle_alpha   90.00
_cell.angle_beta   90.00
_cell.angle_gamma   90.00
#
_symmetry.space_group_name_H-M   'P 1'
#
loop_
_entity.id
_entity.type
_entity.pdbx_description
1 polymer ?
#
loop_
_entity_poly.entity_id
_entity_poly.type
_entity_poly.pdbx_seq_one_letter_code
_entity_poly.pdbx_strand_id
1 'polypeptide(L)'
;MKSKGTGGCWKQQKEHWSASTLSKTLLKSGFSGNELQEFLSKKVTNIALLNGVILAIKHYKNLDKTILELKKMLIHAVDTVASDSGIIKPPQKPELTKEQDVPKNIDEFKTHEQNLEEMGIEENNEAINETINETINETIEDIQIPARSDTREEPPGLKPKEILATIIDELDTGKGTSFLKVIETAGKAGINAESVELCLKELMDEGRCYEPKIGVLRKV
;
A
#
# COMPACT_ATOMS: atom_id res chain seq x y z
N MET A 1 50.20 -45.99 -3.90
CA MET A 1 49.98 -44.52 -3.93
C MET A 1 48.75 -44.21 -3.10
N LYS A 2 48.90 -43.52 -1.96
CA LYS A 2 47.79 -43.14 -1.06
C LYS A 2 47.48 -41.66 -1.29
N SER A 3 46.34 -41.38 -1.92
CA SER A 3 45.85 -40.02 -2.13
C SER A 3 45.25 -39.49 -0.82
N LYS A 4 45.86 -38.46 -0.25
CA LYS A 4 45.36 -37.77 0.96
C LYS A 4 44.34 -36.72 0.50
N GLY A 5 43.05 -37.03 0.64
CA GLY A 5 41.98 -36.07 0.46
C GLY A 5 41.94 -35.07 1.62
N THR A 6 42.31 -33.82 1.37
CA THR A 6 42.10 -32.70 2.29
C THR A 6 40.62 -32.33 2.26
N GLY A 7 39.84 -32.89 3.18
CA GLY A 7 38.49 -32.44 3.46
C GLY A 7 38.52 -31.03 4.04
N GLY A 8 38.39 -30.02 3.16
CA GLY A 8 38.18 -28.64 3.55
C GLY A 8 36.86 -28.51 4.31
N CYS A 9 36.97 -28.34 5.62
CA CYS A 9 35.85 -28.04 6.51
C CYS A 9 35.30 -26.65 6.15
N TRP A 10 34.27 -26.61 5.30
CA TRP A 10 33.50 -25.40 5.07
C TRP A 10 32.70 -25.08 6.34
N LYS A 11 33.37 -24.45 7.31
CA LYS A 11 32.67 -23.79 8.42
C LYS A 11 31.84 -22.68 7.82
N GLN A 12 30.56 -22.97 7.60
CA GLN A 12 29.54 -21.96 7.33
C GLN A 12 29.44 -21.09 8.58
N GLN A 13 30.21 -20.00 8.62
CA GLN A 13 29.95 -18.89 9.52
C GLN A 13 28.61 -18.30 9.11
N LYS A 14 27.54 -18.74 9.79
CA LYS A 14 26.28 -18.02 9.81
C LYS A 14 26.54 -16.71 10.55
N GLU A 15 26.98 -15.70 9.81
CA GLU A 15 27.00 -14.34 10.31
C GLU A 15 25.56 -13.97 10.68
N HIS A 16 25.36 -13.57 11.93
CA HIS A 16 24.07 -13.12 12.41
C HIS A 16 23.93 -11.65 11.99
N TRP A 17 23.30 -11.40 10.84
CA TRP A 17 23.08 -10.05 10.35
C TRP A 17 22.00 -9.37 11.19
N SER A 18 22.33 -8.25 11.83
CA SER A 18 21.33 -7.37 12.41
C SER A 18 20.53 -6.69 11.29
N ALA A 19 19.25 -6.42 11.51
CA ALA A 19 18.40 -5.69 10.54
C ALA A 19 19.02 -4.33 10.14
N SER A 20 19.72 -3.67 11.07
CA SER A 20 20.42 -2.40 10.80
C SER A 20 21.59 -2.56 9.83
N THR A 21 22.39 -3.62 9.96
CA THR A 21 23.50 -3.89 9.04
C THR A 21 22.97 -4.17 7.64
N LEU A 22 21.89 -4.93 7.54
CA LEU A 22 21.28 -5.31 6.27
C LEU A 22 20.76 -4.08 5.52
N SER A 23 20.02 -3.20 6.20
CA SER A 23 19.53 -1.94 5.61
C SER A 23 20.67 -1.03 5.10
N LYS A 24 21.76 -0.88 5.87
CA LYS A 24 22.91 -0.06 5.46
C LYS A 24 23.61 -0.63 4.23
N THR A 25 23.75 -1.95 4.14
CA THR A 25 24.37 -2.60 2.99
C THR A 25 23.51 -2.44 1.74
N LEU A 26 22.19 -2.56 1.87
CA LEU A 26 21.25 -2.35 0.77
C LEU A 26 21.36 -0.94 0.20
N LEU A 27 21.33 0.08 1.06
CA LEU A 27 21.43 1.47 0.63
C LEU A 27 22.76 1.77 -0.08
N LYS A 28 23.86 1.13 0.33
CA LYS A 28 25.17 1.30 -0.32
C LYS A 28 25.28 0.54 -1.65
N SER A 29 24.55 -0.56 -1.81
CA SER A 29 24.62 -1.39 -3.00
C SER A 29 23.89 -0.81 -4.21
N GLY A 30 22.91 0.07 -4.00
CA GLY A 30 22.10 0.63 -5.08
C GLY A 30 21.15 -0.38 -5.76
N PHE A 31 20.99 -1.59 -5.21
CA PHE A 31 20.10 -2.60 -5.78
C PHE A 31 18.65 -2.13 -5.78
N SER A 32 17.97 -2.34 -6.90
CA SER A 32 16.54 -2.05 -7.05
C SER A 32 15.82 -3.21 -7.74
N GLY A 33 14.49 -3.28 -7.57
CA GLY A 33 13.65 -4.30 -8.22
C GLY A 33 14.12 -5.74 -7.98
N ASN A 34 14.39 -6.46 -9.08
CA ASN A 34 14.72 -7.88 -9.06
C ASN A 34 16.10 -8.19 -8.47
N GLU A 35 17.08 -7.29 -8.66
CA GLU A 35 18.43 -7.44 -8.10
C GLU A 35 18.39 -7.47 -6.57
N LEU A 36 17.53 -6.62 -5.99
CA LEU A 36 17.31 -6.57 -4.56
C LEU A 36 16.64 -7.84 -4.04
N GLN A 37 15.66 -8.36 -4.79
CA GLN A 37 15.01 -9.62 -4.45
C GLN A 37 16.00 -10.79 -4.48
N GLU A 38 16.86 -10.88 -5.50
CA GLU A 38 17.88 -11.92 -5.60
C GLU A 38 18.90 -11.81 -4.45
N PHE A 39 19.37 -10.60 -4.17
CA PHE A 39 20.28 -10.34 -3.06
C PHE A 39 19.68 -10.75 -1.72
N LEU A 40 18.41 -10.38 -1.47
CA LEU A 40 17.71 -10.74 -0.24
C LEU A 40 17.42 -12.25 -0.17
N SER A 41 17.09 -12.91 -1.29
CA SER A 41 16.89 -14.37 -1.32
C SER A 41 18.19 -15.12 -0.97
N LYS A 42 19.34 -14.56 -1.35
CA LYS A 42 20.66 -15.12 -1.02
C LYS A 42 21.09 -14.86 0.43
N LYS A 43 20.60 -13.77 1.05
CA LYS A 43 21.08 -13.27 2.36
C LYS A 43 20.10 -13.47 3.52
N VAL A 44 18.80 -13.42 3.26
CA VAL A 44 17.73 -13.47 4.25
C VAL A 44 17.18 -14.89 4.33
N THR A 45 17.28 -15.51 5.50
CA THR A 45 16.76 -16.88 5.72
C THR A 45 15.25 -16.90 5.97
N ASN A 46 14.66 -15.76 6.33
CA ASN A 46 13.23 -15.66 6.65
C ASN A 46 12.43 -15.21 5.42
N ILE A 47 11.72 -16.16 4.81
CA ILE A 47 10.88 -15.95 3.63
C ILE A 47 9.76 -14.93 3.88
N ALA A 48 9.17 -14.91 5.09
CA ALA A 48 8.13 -13.94 5.43
C ALA A 48 8.67 -12.50 5.45
N LEU A 49 9.90 -12.30 5.95
CA LEU A 49 10.55 -11.00 5.92
C LEU A 49 10.86 -10.56 4.48
N LEU A 50 11.38 -11.47 3.65
CA LEU A 50 11.63 -11.22 2.22
C LEU A 50 10.34 -10.75 1.51
N ASN A 51 9.25 -11.49 1.67
CA ASN A 51 7.96 -11.16 1.07
C ASN A 51 7.43 -9.81 1.58
N GLY A 52 7.56 -9.54 2.88
CA GLY A 52 7.17 -8.25 3.47
C GLY A 52 7.95 -7.07 2.89
N VAL A 53 9.27 -7.24 2.69
CA VAL A 53 10.12 -6.21 2.07
C VAL A 53 9.75 -5.98 0.60
N ILE A 54 9.57 -7.05 -0.18
CA ILE A 54 9.14 -6.96 -1.58
C ILE A 54 7.79 -6.25 -1.70
N LEU A 55 6.83 -6.62 -0.85
CA LEU A 55 5.51 -6.00 -0.82
C LEU A 55 5.58 -4.50 -0.48
N ALA A 56 6.37 -4.14 0.53
CA ALA A 56 6.59 -2.75 0.89
C ALA A 56 7.19 -1.95 -0.28
N ILE A 57 8.24 -2.46 -0.92
CA ILE A 57 8.88 -1.79 -2.06
C ILE A 57 7.92 -1.61 -3.22
N LYS A 58 7.12 -2.64 -3.54
CA LYS A 58 6.08 -2.56 -4.57
C LYS A 58 5.05 -1.47 -4.24
N HIS A 59 4.63 -1.38 -2.98
CA HIS A 59 3.67 -0.38 -2.53
C HIS A 59 4.26 1.04 -2.59
N TYR A 60 5.53 1.22 -2.25
CA TYR A 60 6.20 2.52 -2.23
C TYR A 60 6.78 2.95 -3.59
N LYS A 61 6.82 2.08 -4.61
CA LYS A 61 7.27 2.44 -5.97
C LYS A 61 6.46 3.58 -6.59
N ASN A 62 5.20 3.72 -6.18
CA ASN A 62 4.30 4.76 -6.67
C ASN A 62 4.32 6.04 -5.81
N LEU A 63 5.12 6.10 -4.75
CA LEU A 63 5.14 7.24 -3.84
C LEU A 63 5.51 8.54 -4.58
N ASP A 64 6.48 8.49 -5.49
CA ASP A 64 6.89 9.66 -6.28
C ASP A 64 5.76 10.18 -7.16
N LYS A 65 4.96 9.28 -7.73
CA LYS A 65 3.76 9.64 -8.51
C LYS A 65 2.72 10.33 -7.61
N THR A 66 2.44 9.76 -6.43
CA THR A 66 1.49 10.36 -5.47
C THR A 66 1.97 11.73 -4.99
N ILE A 67 3.26 11.89 -4.69
CA ILE A 67 3.86 13.18 -4.31
C ILE A 67 3.73 14.20 -5.45
N LEU A 68 3.94 13.78 -6.69
CA LEU A 68 3.80 14.65 -7.86
C LEU A 68 2.35 15.09 -8.08
N GLU A 69 1.38 14.16 -7.98
CA GLU A 69 -0.05 14.48 -8.08
C GLU A 69 -0.47 15.46 -6.97
N LEU A 70 -0.02 15.23 -5.74
CA LEU A 70 -0.29 16.13 -4.62
C LEU A 70 0.29 17.54 -4.86
N LYS A 71 1.52 17.64 -5.38
CA LYS A 71 2.12 18.93 -5.75
C LYS A 71 1.30 19.66 -6.81
N LYS A 72 0.84 18.94 -7.85
CA LYS A 72 -0.03 19.52 -8.90
C LYS A 72 -1.35 20.04 -8.33
N MET A 73 -1.99 19.27 -7.43
CA MET A 73 -3.22 19.70 -6.77
C MET A 73 -3.01 20.93 -5.90
N LEU A 74 -1.89 21.02 -5.18
CA LEU A 74 -1.56 22.17 -4.35
C LEU A 74 -1.36 23.43 -5.19
N ILE A 75 -0.61 23.34 -6.29
CA ILE A 75 -0.43 24.46 -7.24
C ILE A 75 -1.79 24.94 -7.75
N HIS A 76 -2.64 24.03 -8.22
CA HIS A 76 -3.98 24.35 -8.69
C HIS A 76 -4.84 25.03 -7.62
N ALA A 77 -4.78 24.55 -6.37
CA ALA A 77 -5.53 25.15 -5.26
C ALA A 77 -5.05 26.58 -4.96
N VAL A 78 -3.73 26.81 -4.98
CA VAL A 78 -3.13 28.15 -4.81
C VAL A 78 -3.55 29.08 -5.95
N ASP A 79 -3.47 28.62 -7.21
CA ASP A 79 -3.88 29.40 -8.38
C ASP A 79 -5.37 29.75 -8.35
N THR A 80 -6.21 28.81 -7.90
CA THR A 80 -7.65 29.03 -7.75
C THR A 80 -7.92 30.13 -6.71
N VAL A 81 -7.26 30.08 -5.55
CA VAL A 81 -7.42 31.09 -4.49
C VAL A 81 -6.84 32.45 -4.90
N ALA A 82 -5.70 32.47 -5.57
CA ALA A 82 -5.11 33.70 -6.08
C ALA A 82 -5.98 34.35 -7.16
N SER A 83 -6.60 33.55 -8.04
CA SER A 83 -7.52 34.04 -9.07
C SER A 83 -8.83 34.57 -8.50
N ASP A 84 -9.36 33.95 -7.43
CA ASP A 84 -10.58 34.38 -6.75
C ASP A 84 -10.34 35.52 -5.74
N SER A 85 -9.08 35.77 -5.37
CA SER A 85 -8.68 36.97 -4.61
C SER A 85 -8.83 38.27 -5.39
N GLY A 86 -9.49 38.20 -6.56
CA GLY A 86 -10.14 39.28 -7.26
C GLY A 86 -10.23 40.52 -6.39
N ILE A 87 -9.29 41.43 -6.67
CA ILE A 87 -9.42 42.85 -6.42
C ILE A 87 -10.90 43.14 -6.57
N ILE A 88 -11.59 43.34 -5.44
CA ILE A 88 -12.91 43.90 -5.43
C ILE A 88 -12.71 45.18 -6.21
N LYS A 89 -13.06 45.20 -7.49
CA LYS A 89 -13.12 46.43 -8.27
C LYS A 89 -14.11 47.25 -7.47
N PRO A 90 -13.66 48.30 -6.74
CA PRO A 90 -14.59 49.09 -5.99
C PRO A 90 -15.66 49.54 -6.99
N PRO A 91 -16.95 49.45 -6.65
CA PRO A 91 -18.02 49.87 -7.55
C PRO A 91 -17.66 51.26 -8.03
N GLN A 92 -17.46 51.42 -9.35
CA GLN A 92 -17.16 52.69 -9.98
C GLN A 92 -18.30 53.64 -9.60
N LYS A 93 -18.04 54.45 -8.57
CA LYS A 93 -18.88 55.56 -8.21
C LYS A 93 -18.69 56.60 -9.32
N PRO A 94 -19.78 57.09 -9.94
CA PRO A 94 -19.68 58.07 -10.99
C PRO A 94 -18.92 59.30 -10.50
N GLU A 95 -17.93 59.64 -11.32
CA GLU A 95 -17.12 60.84 -11.38
C GLU A 95 -17.80 62.07 -10.75
N LEU A 96 -17.23 62.56 -9.65
CA LEU A 96 -17.31 63.98 -9.32
C LEU A 96 -16.04 64.40 -8.57
N THR A 97 -15.15 64.99 -9.35
CA THR A 97 -14.29 66.15 -9.04
C THR A 97 -13.93 66.39 -7.57
N LYS A 98 -12.65 66.21 -7.23
CA LYS A 98 -11.74 67.31 -6.82
C LYS A 98 -10.34 66.79 -6.52
N GLU A 99 -9.37 67.53 -7.06
CA GLU A 99 -7.94 67.46 -6.73
C GLU A 99 -7.72 67.49 -5.22
N GLN A 100 -6.91 66.56 -4.72
CA GLN A 100 -6.00 66.89 -3.63
C GLN A 100 -4.72 66.05 -3.72
N ASP A 101 -3.64 66.80 -3.60
CA ASP A 101 -2.23 66.49 -3.74
C ASP A 101 -1.70 65.67 -2.53
N VAL A 102 -0.46 65.16 -2.65
CA VAL A 102 0.45 64.64 -1.57
C VAL A 102 0.37 63.09 -1.27
N PRO A 103 1.49 62.38 -0.97
CA PRO A 103 2.79 62.30 -1.65
C PRO A 103 3.28 60.83 -1.89
N LYS A 104 4.32 60.73 -2.71
CA LYS A 104 5.15 59.54 -2.98
C LYS A 104 5.89 59.06 -1.73
N ASN A 105 5.67 57.82 -1.30
CA ASN A 105 6.72 56.89 -0.87
C ASN A 105 6.09 55.57 -0.44
N ILE A 106 6.50 54.45 -1.02
CA ILE A 106 6.82 53.19 -0.33
C ILE A 106 7.53 52.30 -1.36
N ASP A 107 8.73 51.91 -0.94
CA ASP A 107 9.74 51.16 -1.67
C ASP A 107 9.27 49.81 -2.22
N GLU A 108 9.51 49.64 -3.52
CA GLU A 108 10.38 48.62 -4.11
C GLU A 108 10.50 47.28 -3.34
N PHE A 109 9.45 46.45 -3.37
CA PHE A 109 9.61 45.01 -3.18
C PHE A 109 9.98 44.34 -4.51
N LYS A 110 11.28 44.18 -4.74
CA LYS A 110 11.86 43.32 -5.79
C LYS A 110 11.62 41.85 -5.40
N THR A 111 10.63 41.22 -6.01
CA THR A 111 10.50 39.77 -6.01
C THR A 111 11.50 39.19 -7.01
N HIS A 112 12.47 38.44 -6.51
CA HIS A 112 13.44 37.71 -7.32
C HIS A 112 12.77 36.41 -7.78
N GLU A 113 12.04 36.45 -8.90
CA GLU A 113 11.68 35.26 -9.66
C GLU A 113 12.96 34.69 -10.27
N GLN A 114 13.58 33.74 -9.57
CA GLN A 114 14.62 32.91 -10.14
C GLN A 114 13.98 31.76 -10.90
N ASN A 115 14.14 31.83 -12.22
CA ASN A 115 14.11 30.75 -13.20
C ASN A 115 14.14 29.35 -12.58
N LEU A 116 13.01 28.64 -12.66
CA LEU A 116 13.01 27.18 -12.67
C LEU A 116 13.08 26.76 -14.14
N GLU A 117 14.29 26.58 -14.63
CA GLU A 117 14.54 25.99 -15.95
C GLU A 117 13.91 24.60 -16.02
N GLU A 118 13.17 24.41 -17.12
CA GLU A 118 12.61 23.16 -17.59
C GLU A 118 13.66 22.05 -17.58
N MET A 119 13.50 21.08 -16.68
CA MET A 119 14.09 19.76 -16.88
C MET A 119 13.03 18.89 -17.56
N GLY A 120 13.09 18.87 -18.89
CA GLY A 120 12.40 17.88 -19.72
C GLY A 120 12.88 16.49 -19.34
N ILE A 121 12.06 15.76 -18.59
CA ILE A 121 12.20 14.31 -18.43
C ILE A 121 11.26 13.71 -19.47
N GLU A 122 11.79 13.55 -20.68
CA GLU A 122 11.12 12.84 -21.78
C GLU A 122 10.97 11.36 -21.43
N GLU A 123 9.69 10.97 -21.35
CA GLU A 123 9.08 9.72 -21.77
C GLU A 123 10.02 8.57 -22.17
N ASN A 124 10.11 7.52 -21.33
CA ASN A 124 10.58 6.19 -21.74
C ASN A 124 10.06 5.07 -20.80
N ASN A 125 8.77 5.11 -20.41
CA ASN A 125 8.22 4.15 -19.43
C ASN A 125 7.18 3.15 -19.97
N GLU A 126 6.88 3.16 -21.27
CA GLU A 126 5.80 2.29 -21.80
C GLU A 126 6.29 0.90 -22.23
N ALA A 127 7.56 0.73 -22.62
CA ALA A 127 8.08 -0.55 -23.11
C ALA A 127 8.47 -1.57 -22.01
N ILE A 128 8.57 -1.18 -20.74
CA ILE A 128 9.11 -2.06 -19.67
C ILE A 128 8.00 -2.87 -18.97
N ASN A 129 6.73 -2.46 -19.07
CA ASN A 129 5.65 -3.10 -18.32
C ASN A 129 5.08 -4.38 -18.98
N GLU A 130 5.28 -4.61 -20.28
CA GLU A 130 4.78 -5.84 -20.93
C GLU A 130 5.68 -7.07 -20.66
N THR A 131 7.00 -6.91 -20.58
CA THR A 131 7.92 -8.05 -20.40
C THR A 131 7.84 -8.69 -19.01
N ILE A 132 7.34 -7.98 -18.00
CA ILE A 132 7.30 -8.48 -16.61
C ILE A 132 6.13 -9.44 -16.35
N ASN A 133 5.03 -9.35 -17.11
CA ASN A 133 3.85 -10.18 -16.86
C ASN A 133 3.96 -11.61 -17.42
N GLU A 134 4.82 -11.86 -18.41
CA GLU A 134 4.99 -13.21 -18.98
C GLU A 134 5.89 -14.11 -18.13
N THR A 135 6.91 -13.56 -17.43
CA THR A 135 7.88 -14.39 -16.69
C THR A 135 7.34 -14.94 -15.35
N ILE A 136 6.24 -14.40 -14.83
CA ILE A 136 5.70 -14.80 -13.50
C ILE A 136 4.87 -16.10 -13.59
N ASN A 137 4.34 -16.45 -14.76
CA ASN A 137 3.48 -17.63 -14.90
C ASN A 137 4.23 -18.97 -15.04
N GLU A 138 5.54 -18.98 -15.31
CA GLU A 138 6.30 -20.23 -15.51
C GLU A 138 6.96 -20.79 -14.24
N THR A 139 6.99 -20.06 -13.11
CA THR A 139 7.80 -20.49 -11.93
C THR A 139 6.99 -21.06 -10.75
N ILE A 140 5.69 -21.33 -10.93
CA ILE A 140 4.80 -21.85 -9.87
C ILE A 140 4.37 -23.31 -10.14
N GLU A 141 5.29 -24.19 -10.58
CA GLU A 141 4.97 -25.63 -10.67
C GLU A 141 5.77 -26.55 -9.74
N ASP A 142 6.83 -26.10 -9.04
CA ASP A 142 7.74 -27.05 -8.35
C ASP A 142 8.07 -26.74 -6.88
N ILE A 143 7.16 -26.14 -6.11
CA ILE A 143 7.31 -26.06 -4.64
C ILE A 143 6.32 -27.00 -3.95
N GLN A 144 6.70 -28.28 -3.90
CA GLN A 144 6.10 -29.27 -2.98
C GLN A 144 6.46 -28.90 -1.53
N ILE A 145 5.57 -28.17 -0.87
CA ILE A 145 5.56 -28.04 0.59
C ILE A 145 4.97 -29.34 1.15
N PRO A 146 5.68 -30.06 2.05
CA PRO A 146 5.11 -31.23 2.72
C PRO A 146 4.00 -30.79 3.67
N ALA A 147 2.77 -30.92 3.20
CA ALA A 147 1.55 -30.71 3.97
C ALA A 147 1.50 -31.69 5.15
N ARG A 148 1.48 -31.16 6.37
CA ARG A 148 0.92 -31.88 7.51
C ARG A 148 -0.60 -31.79 7.37
N SER A 149 -1.17 -32.71 6.60
CA SER A 149 -2.61 -32.91 6.50
C SER A 149 -3.07 -33.75 7.69
N ASP A 150 -3.46 -33.07 8.79
CA ASP A 150 -4.43 -33.67 9.69
C ASP A 150 -5.77 -33.66 8.96
N THR A 151 -6.18 -34.86 8.58
CA THR A 151 -7.42 -35.16 7.87
C THR A 151 -8.60 -34.70 8.72
N ARG A 152 -9.17 -33.55 8.37
CA ARG A 152 -10.51 -33.14 8.81
C ARG A 152 -11.40 -33.21 7.60
N GLU A 153 -12.34 -34.15 7.65
CA GLU A 153 -13.33 -34.45 6.62
C GLU A 153 -13.87 -33.15 6.01
N GLU A 154 -13.71 -33.00 4.70
CA GLU A 154 -14.21 -31.87 3.92
C GLU A 154 -15.74 -31.90 3.99
N PRO A 155 -16.39 -30.95 4.69
CA PRO A 155 -17.84 -30.91 4.72
C PRO A 155 -18.36 -30.55 3.32
N PRO A 156 -19.56 -31.02 2.95
CA PRO A 156 -20.17 -30.75 1.66
C PRO A 156 -20.12 -29.25 1.33
N GLY A 157 -19.81 -28.90 0.08
CA GLY A 157 -19.53 -27.54 -0.39
C GLY A 157 -20.60 -26.49 -0.05
N LEU A 158 -20.58 -26.03 1.19
CA LEU A 158 -21.42 -24.95 1.69
C LEU A 158 -20.86 -23.63 1.15
N LYS A 159 -21.75 -22.82 0.60
CA LYS A 159 -21.38 -21.47 0.13
C LYS A 159 -20.78 -20.69 1.31
N PRO A 160 -19.72 -19.89 1.11
CA PRO A 160 -19.06 -19.12 2.18
C PRO A 160 -20.04 -18.30 3.04
N LYS A 161 -21.12 -17.82 2.41
CA LYS A 161 -22.21 -17.12 3.08
C LYS A 161 -22.93 -17.95 4.17
N GLU A 162 -23.22 -19.22 3.91
CA GLU A 162 -23.91 -20.09 4.88
C GLU A 162 -23.00 -20.46 6.05
N ILE A 163 -21.71 -20.64 5.79
CA ILE A 163 -20.70 -20.84 6.83
C ILE A 163 -20.65 -19.59 7.72
N LEU A 164 -20.62 -18.40 7.12
CA LEU A 164 -20.59 -17.14 7.87
C LEU A 164 -21.86 -16.91 8.71
N ALA A 165 -23.03 -17.23 8.17
CA ALA A 165 -24.29 -17.16 8.90
C ALA A 165 -24.28 -18.09 10.13
N THR A 166 -23.76 -19.31 9.97
CA THR A 166 -23.61 -20.28 11.08
C THR A 166 -22.65 -19.76 12.15
N ILE A 167 -21.52 -19.18 11.75
CA ILE A 167 -20.55 -18.58 12.69
C ILE A 167 -21.19 -17.43 13.48
N ILE A 168 -21.97 -16.55 12.83
CA ILE A 168 -22.64 -15.44 13.52
C ILE A 168 -23.67 -15.99 14.52
N ASP A 169 -24.45 -16.99 14.14
CA ASP A 169 -25.45 -17.62 15.01
C ASP A 169 -24.80 -18.29 16.24
N GLU A 170 -23.69 -19.00 16.06
CA GLU A 170 -22.96 -19.65 17.14
C GLU A 170 -22.29 -18.64 18.09
N LEU A 171 -21.82 -17.51 17.57
CA LEU A 171 -21.13 -16.48 18.36
C LEU A 171 -22.09 -15.49 19.02
N ASP A 172 -23.31 -15.35 18.52
CA ASP A 172 -24.30 -14.42 19.05
C ASP A 172 -24.94 -14.96 20.33
N THR A 173 -24.60 -14.34 21.45
CA THR A 173 -25.15 -14.67 22.78
C THR A 173 -26.43 -13.87 23.11
N GLY A 174 -27.07 -13.28 22.10
CA GLY A 174 -28.21 -12.37 22.23
C GLY A 174 -27.81 -10.91 22.48
N LYS A 175 -26.52 -10.65 22.72
CA LYS A 175 -25.96 -9.28 22.77
C LYS A 175 -25.37 -8.85 21.42
N GLY A 176 -25.18 -9.78 20.49
CA GLY A 176 -24.35 -9.63 19.30
C GLY A 176 -22.91 -10.13 19.52
N THR A 177 -22.19 -10.27 18.41
CA THR A 177 -20.78 -10.67 18.33
C THR A 177 -19.94 -9.55 17.71
N SER A 178 -18.66 -9.45 18.06
CA SER A 178 -17.77 -8.45 17.46
C SER A 178 -17.31 -8.88 16.07
N PHE A 179 -17.28 -7.92 15.14
CA PHE A 179 -16.84 -8.16 13.75
C PHE A 179 -15.45 -8.82 13.67
N LEU A 180 -14.50 -8.36 14.50
CA LEU A 180 -13.15 -8.93 14.58
C LEU A 180 -13.17 -10.43 14.95
N LYS A 181 -14.05 -10.83 15.87
CA LYS A 181 -14.18 -12.24 16.29
C LYS A 181 -14.77 -13.11 15.18
N VAL A 182 -15.69 -12.54 14.40
CA VAL A 182 -16.25 -13.19 13.21
C VAL A 182 -15.16 -13.40 12.15
N ILE A 183 -14.36 -12.38 11.82
CA ILE A 183 -13.23 -12.52 10.89
C ILE A 183 -12.24 -13.60 11.36
N GLU A 184 -11.85 -13.57 12.63
CA GLU A 184 -10.88 -14.54 13.17
C GLU A 184 -11.41 -15.98 13.06
N THR A 185 -12.69 -16.18 13.35
CA THR A 185 -13.33 -17.50 13.29
C THR A 185 -13.54 -17.95 11.85
N ALA A 186 -13.91 -17.05 10.94
CA ALA A 186 -14.05 -17.32 9.52
C ALA A 186 -12.69 -17.63 8.85
N GLY A 187 -11.62 -16.94 9.27
CA GLY A 187 -10.25 -17.24 8.83
C GLY A 187 -9.81 -18.65 9.25
N LYS A 188 -10.19 -19.10 10.46
CA LYS A 188 -9.98 -20.50 10.89
C LYS A 188 -10.80 -21.51 10.06
N ALA A 189 -11.91 -21.07 9.47
CA ALA A 189 -12.71 -21.86 8.53
C ALA A 189 -12.23 -21.73 7.06
N GLY A 190 -11.12 -21.02 6.80
CA GLY A 190 -10.54 -20.88 5.47
C GLY A 190 -11.15 -19.77 4.61
N ILE A 191 -11.92 -18.85 5.19
CA ILE A 191 -12.52 -17.73 4.46
C ILE A 191 -11.62 -16.49 4.57
N ASN A 192 -11.30 -15.87 3.43
CA ASN A 192 -10.53 -14.62 3.39
C ASN A 192 -11.35 -13.43 3.94
N ALA A 193 -10.67 -12.45 4.54
CA ALA A 193 -11.29 -11.26 5.13
C ALA A 193 -12.14 -10.47 4.12
N GLU A 194 -11.65 -10.28 2.89
CA GLU A 194 -12.41 -9.59 1.83
C GLU A 194 -13.70 -10.35 1.48
N SER A 195 -13.64 -11.68 1.45
CA SER A 195 -14.82 -12.53 1.21
C SER A 195 -15.80 -12.49 2.37
N VAL A 196 -15.31 -12.38 3.62
CA VAL A 196 -16.16 -12.19 4.80
C VAL A 196 -16.95 -10.90 4.71
N GLU A 197 -16.32 -9.79 4.33
CA GLU A 197 -17.00 -8.49 4.19
C GLU A 197 -18.10 -8.53 3.12
N LEU A 198 -17.81 -9.12 1.96
CA LEU A 198 -18.79 -9.29 0.88
C LEU A 198 -19.98 -10.17 1.33
N CYS A 199 -19.69 -11.33 1.93
CA CYS A 199 -20.74 -12.23 2.41
C CYS A 199 -21.57 -11.58 3.53
N LEU A 200 -20.93 -10.83 4.42
CA LEU A 200 -21.61 -10.13 5.51
C LEU A 200 -22.57 -9.06 4.96
N LYS A 201 -22.14 -8.31 3.96
CA LYS A 201 -23.00 -7.33 3.28
C LYS A 201 -24.23 -8.00 2.68
N GLU A 202 -24.06 -9.12 1.97
CA GLU A 202 -25.19 -9.88 1.43
C GLU A 202 -26.15 -10.37 2.54
N LEU A 203 -25.62 -10.84 3.67
CA LEU A 203 -26.45 -11.28 4.81
C LEU A 203 -27.25 -10.13 5.44
N MET A 204 -26.68 -8.92 5.47
CA MET A 204 -27.37 -7.72 5.93
C MET A 204 -28.45 -7.28 4.93
N ASP A 205 -28.16 -7.33 3.63
CA ASP A 205 -29.12 -7.01 2.57
C ASP A 205 -30.31 -7.99 2.55
N GLU A 206 -30.06 -9.27 2.88
CA GLU A 206 -31.10 -10.28 3.07
C GLU A 206 -31.88 -10.14 4.40
N GLY A 207 -31.41 -9.31 5.32
CA GLY A 207 -32.01 -9.17 6.65
C GLY A 207 -31.83 -10.38 7.56
N ARG A 208 -30.77 -11.19 7.38
CA ARG A 208 -30.44 -12.31 8.29
C ARG A 208 -29.61 -11.87 9.48
N CYS A 209 -28.89 -10.76 9.35
CA CYS A 209 -28.17 -10.12 10.44
C CYS A 209 -28.22 -8.60 10.31
N TYR A 210 -27.97 -7.90 11.40
CA TYR A 210 -27.91 -6.44 11.45
C TYR A 210 -26.85 -5.96 12.43
N GLU A 211 -26.51 -4.67 12.36
CA GLU A 211 -25.48 -4.04 13.19
C GLU A 211 -26.11 -3.01 14.14
N PRO A 212 -26.52 -3.40 15.36
CA PRO A 212 -27.09 -2.45 16.33
C PRO A 212 -26.10 -1.36 16.78
N LYS A 213 -24.80 -1.68 16.77
CA LYS A 213 -23.69 -0.79 17.15
C LYS A 213 -22.51 -1.06 16.24
N ILE A 214 -21.75 -0.02 15.92
CA ILE A 214 -20.56 -0.15 15.06
C ILE A 214 -19.62 -1.25 15.57
N GLY A 215 -19.30 -2.21 14.70
CA GLY A 215 -18.49 -3.39 14.99
C GLY A 215 -19.20 -4.53 15.74
N VAL A 216 -20.52 -4.44 15.99
CA VAL A 216 -21.30 -5.47 16.70
C VAL A 216 -22.40 -6.00 15.78
N LEU A 217 -22.31 -7.27 15.40
CA LEU A 217 -23.26 -7.97 14.55
C LEU A 217 -24.23 -8.80 15.38
N ARG A 218 -25.50 -8.80 15.04
CA ARG A 218 -26.52 -9.64 15.66
C ARG A 218 -27.35 -10.36 14.61
N LYS A 219 -27.73 -11.60 14.89
CA LYS A 219 -28.72 -12.33 14.09
C LYS A 219 -30.11 -11.71 14.28
N VAL A 220 -30.91 -11.71 13.21
CA VAL A 220 -32.33 -11.30 13.24
C VAL A 220 -33.21 -12.41 13.81
#